data_AF-E1ZLA9-F1
#
_entry.id   AF-E1ZLA9-F1
#
_cell.length_a   1.000
_cell.length_b   1.000
_cell.length_c   1.000
_cell.angle_alpha   90.00
_cell.angle_beta   90.00
_cell.angle_gamma   90.00
#
_symmetry.space_group_name_H-M   'P 1'
#
loop_
_entity.id
_entity.type
_entity.pdbx_description
1 polymer ?
#
loop_
_entity_poly.entity_id
_entity_poly.type
_entity_poly.pdbx_seq_one_letter_code
_entity_poly.pdbx_strand_id
1 'polypeptide(L)'
;MRAAGALALALAACAVLPAHAAQGRSLNQVPERQRAGVLDPSTAAEEPILTTAISVGEETTACQTFSPYTLEWGYSRSAVDYGANGTSQPDLSDVQALIARICRSPAAAGSRIMSAVQAGGPEAQSAVYALLNADCPDVLDAGSETYSAAIDAVTSGDPADLPAVAEWFTNLAEAADAVGIPLCASAAVIDPTTGELLQEEFFHTGAAGPAESPQGADGAAILTTSISFVDTVSCDVFDPDLFTWVTNYTAEPLVATNTTKPPASLVGAVMDQICSDPVTAGDQLLAAVQAGGQEAQVWVDALLTADCLENPSSPNDAYQQAINTLNPEGDPTDLPAVASWFSNMAAAADAVGTPVCLSLAVVNEGTGEVLEKRDFFTGDTAA
;
A
#
# COMPACT_ATOMS: atom_id res chain seq x y z
N MET A 1 -43.03 -4.34 -66.19
CA MET A 1 -43.19 -3.83 -64.80
C MET A 1 -42.66 -4.90 -63.86
N ARG A 2 -41.41 -4.76 -63.39
CA ARG A 2 -40.78 -5.65 -62.41
C ARG A 2 -40.50 -4.79 -61.17
N ALA A 3 -41.12 -5.13 -60.05
CA ALA A 3 -40.89 -4.48 -58.77
C ALA A 3 -39.63 -5.07 -58.13
N ALA A 4 -38.64 -4.23 -57.86
CA ALA A 4 -37.48 -4.55 -57.04
C ALA A 4 -37.81 -4.21 -55.59
N GLY A 5 -37.82 -5.23 -54.72
CA GLY A 5 -37.94 -5.07 -53.28
C GLY A 5 -36.59 -4.69 -52.69
N ALA A 6 -36.54 -3.56 -51.97
CA ALA A 6 -35.38 -3.15 -51.20
C ALA A 6 -35.38 -3.89 -49.86
N LEU A 7 -34.36 -4.72 -49.64
CA LEU A 7 -34.05 -5.36 -48.37
C LEU A 7 -33.23 -4.35 -47.55
N ALA A 8 -33.80 -3.80 -46.49
CA ALA A 8 -33.08 -2.94 -45.55
C ALA A 8 -32.32 -3.82 -44.54
N LEU A 9 -30.99 -3.88 -44.67
CA LEU A 9 -30.10 -4.41 -43.64
C LEU A 9 -30.06 -3.40 -42.48
N ALA A 10 -30.62 -3.78 -41.33
CA ALA A 10 -30.39 -3.07 -40.08
C ALA A 10 -29.01 -3.50 -39.53
N LEU A 11 -28.01 -2.64 -39.70
CA LEU A 11 -26.76 -2.72 -38.96
C LEU A 11 -27.08 -2.36 -37.49
N ALA A 12 -27.11 -3.37 -36.63
CA ALA A 12 -27.06 -3.17 -35.18
C ALA A 12 -25.68 -2.57 -34.86
N ALA A 13 -25.65 -1.27 -34.53
CA ALA A 13 -24.47 -0.64 -33.97
C ALA A 13 -24.26 -1.22 -32.57
N CYS A 14 -23.27 -2.10 -32.40
CA CYS A 14 -22.76 -2.45 -31.08
C CYS A 14 -22.19 -1.16 -30.48
N ALA A 15 -22.89 -0.60 -29.49
CA ALA A 15 -22.36 0.46 -28.67
C ALA A 15 -21.22 -0.15 -27.83
N VAL A 16 -19.99 0.05 -28.29
CA VAL A 16 -18.80 -0.22 -27.48
C VAL A 16 -18.85 0.77 -26.33
N LEU A 17 -19.14 0.29 -25.12
CA LEU A 17 -19.02 1.09 -23.92
C LEU A 17 -17.55 1.55 -23.82
N PRO A 18 -17.28 2.83 -23.54
CA PRO A 18 -15.93 3.24 -23.20
C PRO A 18 -15.49 2.46 -21.97
N ALA A 19 -14.50 1.58 -22.11
CA ALA A 19 -13.80 0.99 -20.99
C ALA A 19 -13.23 2.15 -20.17
N HIS A 20 -13.88 2.46 -19.05
CA HIS A 20 -13.32 3.38 -18.07
C HIS A 20 -12.30 2.55 -17.31
N ALA A 21 -11.05 2.98 -17.39
CA ALA A 21 -9.91 2.26 -16.86
C ALA A 21 -10.02 2.14 -15.34
N ALA A 22 -10.09 0.90 -14.83
CA ALA A 22 -9.91 0.63 -13.41
C ALA A 22 -8.41 0.76 -13.10
N GLN A 23 -7.94 1.99 -12.87
CA GLN A 23 -6.59 2.24 -12.35
C GLN A 23 -6.39 1.40 -11.10
N GLY A 24 -5.24 0.72 -10.97
CA GLY A 24 -4.94 -0.27 -9.92
C GLY A 24 -5.53 0.12 -8.55
N ARG A 25 -6.63 -0.53 -8.17
CA ARG A 25 -7.34 -0.28 -6.91
C ARG A 25 -7.13 -1.49 -6.00
N SER A 26 -6.58 -1.24 -4.82
CA SER A 26 -6.56 -2.19 -3.71
C SER A 26 -7.72 -1.85 -2.78
N LEU A 27 -8.54 -2.85 -2.46
CA LEU A 27 -9.56 -2.75 -1.43
C LEU A 27 -9.14 -3.67 -0.28
N ASN A 28 -8.62 -3.08 0.78
CA ASN A 28 -8.20 -3.78 1.98
C ASN A 28 -9.32 -3.74 3.02
N GLN A 29 -9.53 -4.85 3.72
CA GLN A 29 -10.47 -4.91 4.82
C GLN A 29 -9.93 -5.64 6.03
N VAL A 30 -10.19 -5.00 7.16
CA VAL A 30 -10.07 -5.56 8.50
C VAL A 30 -11.51 -5.67 9.04
N PRO A 31 -11.99 -6.88 9.43
CA PRO A 31 -13.38 -7.11 9.83
C PRO A 31 -13.88 -6.14 10.92
N GLU A 32 -15.17 -5.82 10.91
CA GLU A 32 -15.79 -4.80 11.79
C GLU A 32 -15.52 -5.02 13.30
N ARG A 33 -15.30 -6.28 13.74
CA ARG A 33 -14.87 -6.61 15.12
C ARG A 33 -13.58 -5.88 15.55
N GLN A 34 -12.68 -5.56 14.62
CA GLN A 34 -11.42 -4.87 14.90
C GLN A 34 -11.52 -3.35 14.75
N ARG A 35 -12.49 -2.83 13.98
CA ARG A 35 -12.74 -1.37 13.89
C ARG A 35 -13.36 -0.81 15.17
N ALA A 36 -14.13 -1.63 15.89
CA ALA A 36 -14.83 -1.22 17.11
C ALA A 36 -13.98 -1.30 18.39
N GLY A 37 -12.78 -1.88 18.32
CA GLY A 37 -11.89 -2.04 19.47
C GLY A 37 -10.46 -1.75 19.05
N VAL A 38 -9.89 -0.66 19.58
CA VAL A 38 -8.44 -0.54 19.77
C VAL A 38 -7.98 -1.90 20.30
N LEU A 39 -7.16 -2.60 19.53
CA LEU A 39 -6.48 -3.82 19.99
C LEU A 39 -5.78 -3.44 21.28
N ASP A 40 -6.34 -3.80 22.42
CA ASP A 40 -5.73 -3.63 23.73
C ASP A 40 -4.87 -4.88 23.93
N PRO A 41 -3.55 -4.81 23.71
CA PRO A 41 -2.67 -5.97 23.75
C PRO A 41 -2.57 -6.62 25.14
N SER A 42 -3.30 -6.10 26.15
CA SER A 42 -3.26 -6.57 27.53
C SER A 42 -4.34 -7.59 27.90
N THR A 43 -5.30 -7.91 27.02
CA THR A 43 -6.42 -8.81 27.38
C THR A 43 -6.51 -10.08 26.53
N ALA A 44 -5.92 -11.16 27.06
CA ALA A 44 -6.11 -12.57 26.69
C ALA A 44 -5.50 -13.00 25.34
N ALA A 45 -5.09 -14.27 25.27
CA ALA A 45 -4.55 -14.89 24.06
C ALA A 45 -5.53 -14.67 22.91
N GLU A 46 -5.20 -13.74 22.02
CA GLU A 46 -6.07 -13.39 20.92
C GLU A 46 -6.10 -14.58 19.96
N GLU A 47 -7.29 -15.09 19.72
CA GLU A 47 -7.51 -16.18 18.76
C GLU A 47 -7.00 -15.72 17.39
N PRO A 48 -6.50 -16.64 16.53
CA PRO A 48 -6.08 -16.26 15.19
C PRO A 48 -7.22 -15.55 14.44
N ILE A 49 -6.88 -14.63 13.56
CA ILE A 49 -7.85 -13.79 12.84
C ILE A 49 -7.73 -14.05 11.34
N LEU A 50 -8.87 -14.01 10.66
CA LEU A 50 -8.98 -14.05 9.21
C LEU A 50 -9.13 -12.61 8.68
N THR A 51 -8.23 -12.22 7.79
CA THR A 51 -8.26 -10.93 7.09
C THR A 51 -8.22 -11.15 5.58
N THR A 52 -8.70 -10.16 4.82
CA THR A 52 -8.79 -10.29 3.36
C THR A 52 -8.44 -9.01 2.60
N ALA A 53 -8.01 -9.17 1.36
CA ALA A 53 -7.84 -8.07 0.41
C ALA A 53 -8.26 -8.47 -1.00
N ILE A 54 -8.58 -7.49 -1.84
CA ILE A 54 -8.67 -7.68 -3.29
C ILE A 54 -7.85 -6.62 -4.04
N SER A 55 -7.18 -7.06 -5.11
CA SER A 55 -6.48 -6.23 -6.08
C SER A 55 -7.14 -6.37 -7.45
N VAL A 56 -7.21 -5.26 -8.16
CA VAL A 56 -7.79 -5.19 -9.51
C VAL A 56 -6.85 -4.40 -10.41
N GLY A 57 -6.67 -4.88 -11.64
CA GLY A 57 -5.83 -4.22 -12.64
C GLY A 57 -6.50 -4.08 -14.00
N GLU A 58 -5.86 -3.33 -14.88
CA GLU A 58 -6.38 -3.03 -16.23
C GLU A 58 -6.14 -4.18 -17.22
N GLU A 59 -4.89 -4.69 -17.26
CA GLU A 59 -4.48 -5.78 -18.15
C GLU A 59 -4.11 -7.05 -17.37
N THR A 60 -3.41 -6.86 -16.26
CA THR A 60 -3.03 -7.90 -15.30
C THR A 60 -3.17 -7.38 -13.87
N THR A 61 -3.20 -8.29 -12.90
CA THR A 61 -3.10 -7.97 -11.47
C THR A 61 -2.30 -9.02 -10.73
N ALA A 62 -1.61 -8.61 -9.69
CA ALA A 62 -0.90 -9.48 -8.75
C ALA A 62 -1.74 -9.72 -7.49
N CYS A 63 -1.57 -10.86 -6.84
CA CYS A 63 -2.16 -11.09 -5.52
C CYS A 63 -1.38 -10.31 -4.46
N GLN A 64 -2.11 -9.69 -3.53
CA GLN A 64 -1.47 -9.09 -2.36
C GLN A 64 -1.09 -10.19 -1.36
N THR A 65 0.07 -10.07 -0.76
CA THR A 65 0.56 -10.92 0.31
C THR A 65 0.43 -10.19 1.65
N PHE A 66 0.03 -10.90 2.69
CA PHE A 66 -0.07 -10.33 4.04
C PHE A 66 1.30 -10.36 4.72
N SER A 67 1.74 -9.21 5.24
CA SER A 67 2.96 -9.16 6.03
C SER A 67 2.68 -9.31 7.52
N PRO A 68 3.24 -10.35 8.15
CA PRO A 68 3.14 -10.54 9.59
C PRO A 68 3.84 -9.43 10.39
N TYR A 69 4.75 -8.68 9.76
CA TYR A 69 5.55 -7.65 10.42
C TYR A 69 4.86 -6.28 10.43
N THR A 70 4.17 -5.92 9.34
CA THR A 70 3.41 -4.66 9.25
C THR A 70 1.96 -4.80 9.65
N LEU A 71 1.44 -6.03 9.62
CA LEU A 71 0.01 -6.31 9.64
C LEU A 71 -0.73 -5.66 8.46
N GLU A 72 -0.04 -5.48 7.33
CA GLU A 72 -0.57 -4.86 6.12
C GLU A 72 -0.52 -5.81 4.91
N TRP A 73 -1.41 -5.54 3.96
CA TRP A 73 -1.40 -6.16 2.64
C TRP A 73 -0.48 -5.37 1.71
N GLY A 74 0.45 -6.06 1.06
CA GLY A 74 1.33 -5.48 0.05
C GLY A 74 1.51 -6.40 -1.14
N TYR A 75 2.33 -6.00 -2.11
CA TYR A 75 2.67 -6.84 -3.26
C TYR A 75 4.08 -7.38 -3.11
N SER A 76 4.22 -8.70 -3.19
CA SER A 76 5.54 -9.33 -3.31
C SER A 76 6.17 -8.99 -4.68
N ARG A 77 7.49 -8.79 -4.74
CA ARG A 77 8.22 -8.63 -6.01
C ARG A 77 8.16 -9.86 -6.91
N SER A 78 7.95 -11.03 -6.31
CA SER A 78 7.78 -12.30 -7.03
C SER A 78 6.31 -12.61 -7.29
N ALA A 79 5.41 -11.65 -7.06
CA ALA A 79 4.00 -11.84 -7.32
C ALA A 79 3.79 -12.14 -8.82
N VAL A 80 3.02 -13.18 -9.05
CA VAL A 80 2.64 -13.59 -10.40
C VAL A 80 1.51 -12.69 -10.85
N ASP A 81 1.63 -12.15 -12.06
CA ASP A 81 0.58 -11.39 -12.71
C ASP A 81 -0.46 -12.31 -13.33
N TYR A 82 -1.73 -11.96 -13.15
CA TYR A 82 -2.89 -12.70 -13.62
C TYR A 82 -3.73 -11.82 -14.53
N GLY A 83 -3.99 -12.29 -15.75
CA GLY A 83 -4.92 -11.63 -16.68
C GLY A 83 -6.37 -12.09 -16.47
N ALA A 84 -7.26 -11.64 -17.34
CA ALA A 84 -8.63 -12.15 -17.44
C ALA A 84 -8.96 -12.56 -18.89
N ASN A 85 -9.73 -13.64 -19.05
CA ASN A 85 -10.08 -14.21 -20.37
C ASN A 85 -11.47 -13.80 -20.88
N GLY A 86 -12.19 -12.99 -20.10
CA GLY A 86 -13.62 -12.80 -20.26
C GLY A 86 -14.07 -12.26 -21.60
N THR A 87 -15.21 -12.78 -22.03
CA THR A 87 -15.93 -12.31 -23.22
C THR A 87 -17.39 -11.99 -22.91
N SER A 88 -17.81 -12.18 -21.65
CA SER A 88 -19.17 -11.93 -21.22
C SER A 88 -19.41 -10.43 -21.11
N GLN A 89 -20.57 -10.00 -21.58
CA GLN A 89 -21.04 -8.62 -21.40
C GLN A 89 -22.28 -8.64 -20.50
N PRO A 90 -22.17 -8.20 -19.25
CA PRO A 90 -23.32 -8.07 -18.35
C PRO A 90 -24.43 -7.21 -18.95
N ASP A 91 -25.67 -7.45 -18.54
CA ASP A 91 -26.78 -6.58 -18.94
C ASP A 91 -26.56 -5.16 -18.38
N LEU A 92 -26.53 -4.18 -19.28
CA LEU A 92 -26.22 -2.80 -18.90
C LEU A 92 -27.26 -2.21 -17.93
N SER A 93 -28.53 -2.62 -18.03
CA SER A 93 -29.58 -2.11 -17.16
C SER A 93 -29.43 -2.64 -15.73
N ASP A 94 -29.00 -3.90 -15.58
CA ASP A 94 -28.68 -4.50 -14.28
C ASP A 94 -27.45 -3.85 -13.65
N VAL A 95 -26.38 -3.65 -14.43
CA VAL A 95 -25.16 -2.95 -13.98
C VAL A 95 -25.48 -1.53 -13.51
N GLN A 96 -26.22 -0.75 -14.30
CA GLN A 96 -26.58 0.62 -13.93
C GLN A 96 -27.44 0.68 -12.67
N ALA A 97 -28.37 -0.27 -12.49
CA ALA A 97 -29.18 -0.36 -11.29
C ALA A 97 -28.33 -0.67 -10.04
N LEU A 98 -27.30 -1.50 -10.18
CA LEU A 98 -26.36 -1.84 -9.11
C LEU A 98 -25.43 -0.67 -8.79
N ILE A 99 -24.84 0.00 -9.78
CA ILE A 99 -24.01 1.20 -9.57
C ILE A 99 -24.83 2.29 -8.86
N ALA A 100 -26.06 2.55 -9.31
CA ALA A 100 -26.94 3.53 -8.65
C ALA A 100 -27.28 3.16 -7.19
N ARG A 101 -27.24 1.87 -6.85
CA ARG A 101 -27.40 1.39 -5.47
C ARG A 101 -26.11 1.55 -4.66
N ILE A 102 -24.97 1.19 -5.23
CA ILE A 102 -23.63 1.39 -4.64
C ILE A 102 -23.48 2.86 -4.23
N CYS A 103 -23.71 3.78 -5.17
CA CYS A 103 -23.55 5.21 -4.90
C CYS A 103 -24.58 5.80 -3.92
N ARG A 104 -25.67 5.09 -3.63
CA ARG A 104 -26.71 5.57 -2.69
C ARG A 104 -26.60 4.95 -1.31
N SER A 105 -26.22 3.69 -1.25
CA SER A 105 -26.17 2.91 -0.01
C SER A 105 -25.21 1.73 -0.20
N PRO A 106 -23.90 1.95 0.02
CA PRO A 106 -22.87 0.92 -0.09
C PRO A 106 -23.20 -0.34 0.72
N ALA A 107 -23.63 -0.19 1.98
CA ALA A 107 -24.02 -1.32 2.82
C ALA A 107 -25.17 -2.17 2.23
N ALA A 108 -26.22 -1.53 1.70
CA ALA A 108 -27.34 -2.25 1.09
C ALA A 108 -26.97 -2.85 -0.28
N ALA A 109 -26.00 -2.27 -0.98
CA ALA A 109 -25.40 -2.86 -2.18
C ALA A 109 -24.56 -4.09 -1.80
N GLY A 110 -23.77 -4.03 -0.72
CA GLY A 110 -22.88 -5.10 -0.28
C GLY A 110 -23.60 -6.41 -0.06
N SER A 111 -24.73 -6.39 0.67
CA SER A 111 -25.57 -7.60 0.85
C SER A 111 -26.07 -8.18 -0.48
N ARG A 112 -26.43 -7.33 -1.46
CA ARG A 112 -26.87 -7.78 -2.78
C ARG A 112 -25.71 -8.39 -3.59
N ILE A 113 -24.53 -7.78 -3.52
CA ILE A 113 -23.33 -8.27 -4.19
C ILE A 113 -22.88 -9.59 -3.59
N MET A 114 -22.85 -9.71 -2.25
CA MET A 114 -22.57 -10.98 -1.58
C MET A 114 -23.48 -12.10 -2.09
N SER A 115 -24.81 -11.89 -2.10
CA SER A 115 -25.75 -12.91 -2.56
C SER A 115 -25.62 -13.23 -4.05
N ALA A 116 -25.29 -12.23 -4.88
CA ALA A 116 -25.10 -12.43 -6.32
C ALA A 116 -23.82 -13.25 -6.59
N VAL A 117 -22.71 -12.90 -5.94
CA VAL A 117 -21.44 -13.64 -6.05
C VAL A 117 -21.62 -15.07 -5.54
N GLN A 118 -22.28 -15.27 -4.40
CA GLN A 118 -22.55 -16.62 -3.88
C GLN A 118 -23.41 -17.48 -4.81
N ALA A 119 -24.33 -16.87 -5.57
CA ALA A 119 -25.14 -17.58 -6.56
C ALA A 119 -24.37 -17.92 -7.84
N GLY A 120 -23.29 -17.20 -8.15
CA GLY A 120 -22.52 -17.32 -9.38
C GLY A 120 -23.28 -16.84 -10.63
N GLY A 121 -22.76 -17.18 -11.81
CA GLY A 121 -23.45 -16.97 -13.09
C GLY A 121 -23.60 -15.49 -13.51
N PRO A 122 -24.60 -15.18 -14.38
CA PRO A 122 -24.79 -13.83 -14.93
C PRO A 122 -25.07 -12.75 -13.88
N GLU A 123 -25.74 -13.10 -12.78
CA GLU A 123 -25.98 -12.19 -11.66
C GLU A 123 -24.67 -11.79 -10.96
N ALA A 124 -23.77 -12.75 -10.71
CA ALA A 124 -22.44 -12.47 -10.16
C ALA A 124 -21.63 -11.58 -11.12
N GLN A 125 -21.64 -11.87 -12.41
CA GLN A 125 -20.94 -11.08 -13.44
C GLN A 125 -21.38 -9.60 -13.42
N SER A 126 -22.69 -9.35 -13.35
CA SER A 126 -23.24 -8.00 -13.27
C SER A 126 -22.86 -7.29 -11.96
N ALA A 127 -22.89 -8.02 -10.84
CA ALA A 127 -22.52 -7.51 -9.52
C ALA A 127 -21.05 -7.14 -9.42
N VAL A 128 -20.15 -8.02 -9.87
CA VAL A 128 -18.69 -7.77 -9.87
C VAL A 128 -18.34 -6.63 -10.81
N TYR A 129 -18.89 -6.62 -12.03
CA TYR A 129 -18.65 -5.52 -12.95
C TYR A 129 -19.09 -4.18 -12.35
N ALA A 130 -20.28 -4.13 -11.74
CA ALA A 130 -20.80 -2.93 -11.08
C ALA A 130 -19.96 -2.50 -9.87
N LEU A 131 -19.50 -3.44 -9.03
CA LEU A 131 -18.65 -3.16 -7.87
C LEU A 131 -17.36 -2.44 -8.28
N LEU A 132 -16.69 -2.98 -9.30
CA LEU A 132 -15.34 -2.54 -9.69
C LEU A 132 -15.35 -1.30 -10.59
N ASN A 133 -16.48 -1.00 -11.24
CA ASN A 133 -16.64 0.15 -12.13
C ASN A 133 -17.57 1.24 -11.58
N ALA A 134 -18.00 1.14 -10.31
CA ALA A 134 -18.82 2.19 -9.70
C ALA A 134 -17.99 3.48 -9.54
N ASP A 135 -18.48 4.56 -10.13
CA ASP A 135 -17.96 5.91 -9.97
C ASP A 135 -19.04 6.78 -9.33
N CYS A 136 -18.80 7.19 -8.08
CA CYS A 136 -19.77 7.84 -7.22
C CYS A 136 -19.27 9.24 -6.81
N PRO A 137 -19.78 10.33 -7.42
CA PRO A 137 -19.24 11.66 -7.20
C PRO A 137 -19.46 12.21 -5.78
N ASP A 138 -20.50 11.75 -5.10
CA ASP A 138 -20.91 12.27 -3.79
C ASP A 138 -20.49 11.37 -2.61
N VAL A 139 -19.95 10.19 -2.89
CA VAL A 139 -19.58 9.18 -1.88
C VAL A 139 -18.20 8.65 -2.23
N LEU A 140 -17.18 9.22 -1.57
CA LEU A 140 -15.82 8.71 -1.65
C LEU A 140 -15.81 7.25 -1.22
N ASP A 141 -15.02 6.43 -1.92
CA ASP A 141 -14.80 5.01 -1.58
C ASP A 141 -16.05 4.11 -1.53
N ALA A 142 -17.14 4.49 -2.19
CA ALA A 142 -18.38 3.71 -2.22
C ALA A 142 -18.17 2.23 -2.65
N GLY A 143 -17.23 1.98 -3.56
CA GLY A 143 -16.84 0.63 -3.97
C GLY A 143 -16.17 -0.15 -2.83
N SER A 144 -15.24 0.48 -2.11
CA SER A 144 -14.57 -0.10 -0.93
C SER A 144 -15.57 -0.41 0.18
N GLU A 145 -16.44 0.54 0.53
CA GLU A 145 -17.48 0.34 1.54
C GLU A 145 -18.47 -0.77 1.15
N THR A 146 -18.82 -0.87 -0.13
CA THR A 146 -19.69 -1.93 -0.63
C THR A 146 -19.01 -3.29 -0.54
N TYR A 147 -17.74 -3.39 -0.93
CA TYR A 147 -16.95 -4.62 -0.78
C TYR A 147 -16.87 -5.03 0.69
N SER A 148 -16.58 -4.08 1.58
CA SER A 148 -16.54 -4.28 3.04
C SER A 148 -17.83 -4.93 3.54
N ALA A 149 -18.97 -4.32 3.22
CA ALA A 149 -20.27 -4.83 3.64
C ALA A 149 -20.62 -6.19 3.01
N ALA A 150 -20.08 -6.51 1.82
CA ALA A 150 -20.25 -7.81 1.20
C ALA A 150 -19.42 -8.88 1.92
N ILE A 151 -18.13 -8.62 2.19
CA ILE A 151 -17.23 -9.59 2.81
C ILE A 151 -17.54 -9.78 4.31
N ASP A 152 -17.95 -8.74 5.03
CA ASP A 152 -18.42 -8.83 6.43
C ASP A 152 -19.68 -9.72 6.57
N ALA A 153 -20.45 -9.90 5.48
CA ALA A 153 -21.58 -10.82 5.47
C ALA A 153 -21.16 -12.30 5.22
N VAL A 154 -19.91 -12.53 4.81
CA VAL A 154 -19.33 -13.85 4.55
C VAL A 154 -18.46 -14.31 5.72
N THR A 155 -17.72 -13.40 6.35
CA THR A 155 -16.81 -13.71 7.46
C THR A 155 -17.02 -12.77 8.66
N SER A 156 -16.83 -13.34 9.85
CA SER A 156 -16.75 -12.61 11.11
C SER A 156 -15.32 -12.24 11.52
N GLY A 157 -14.33 -12.61 10.69
CA GLY A 157 -12.90 -12.59 11.01
C GLY A 157 -12.41 -13.84 11.75
N ASP A 158 -13.26 -14.86 11.96
CA ASP A 158 -12.87 -16.14 12.54
C ASP A 158 -12.19 -17.03 11.48
N PRO A 159 -11.04 -17.67 11.76
CA PRO A 159 -10.39 -18.62 10.85
C PRO A 159 -11.31 -19.76 10.38
N ALA A 160 -12.33 -20.13 11.16
CA ALA A 160 -13.34 -21.11 10.78
C ALA A 160 -14.19 -20.67 9.57
N ASP A 161 -14.23 -19.37 9.26
CA ASP A 161 -14.95 -18.80 8.11
C ASP A 161 -14.13 -18.91 6.80
N LEU A 162 -12.85 -19.31 6.86
CA LEU A 162 -11.98 -19.40 5.67
C LEU A 162 -12.59 -20.22 4.52
N PRO A 163 -13.23 -21.39 4.74
CA PRO A 163 -13.87 -22.13 3.65
C PRO A 163 -15.00 -21.34 2.96
N ALA A 164 -15.76 -20.54 3.71
CA ALA A 164 -16.83 -19.70 3.14
C ALA A 164 -16.25 -18.52 2.35
N VAL A 165 -15.18 -17.90 2.87
CA VAL A 165 -14.42 -16.86 2.17
C VAL A 165 -13.81 -17.41 0.88
N ALA A 166 -13.20 -18.60 0.92
CA ALA A 166 -12.60 -19.25 -0.24
C ALA A 166 -13.63 -19.55 -1.34
N GLU A 167 -14.81 -20.07 -0.98
CA GLU A 167 -15.91 -20.28 -1.93
C GLU A 167 -16.38 -18.95 -2.54
N TRP A 168 -16.54 -17.91 -1.71
CA TRP A 168 -16.98 -16.60 -2.17
C TRP A 168 -15.95 -15.93 -3.09
N PHE A 169 -14.65 -15.99 -2.76
CA PHE A 169 -13.56 -15.49 -3.60
C PHE A 169 -13.38 -16.26 -4.89
N THR A 170 -13.60 -17.58 -4.87
CA THR A 170 -13.62 -18.38 -6.11
C THR A 170 -14.71 -17.86 -7.05
N ASN A 171 -15.94 -17.68 -6.56
CA ASN A 171 -17.03 -17.15 -7.39
C ASN A 171 -16.80 -15.70 -7.82
N LEU A 172 -16.17 -14.88 -6.97
CA LEU A 172 -15.80 -13.50 -7.29
C LEU A 172 -14.80 -13.47 -8.46
N ALA A 173 -13.74 -14.27 -8.37
CA ALA A 173 -12.71 -14.39 -9.40
C ALA A 173 -13.29 -14.99 -10.69
N GLU A 174 -14.14 -16.02 -10.63
CA GLU A 174 -14.80 -16.57 -11.83
C GLU A 174 -15.70 -15.54 -12.53
N ALA A 175 -16.44 -14.73 -11.75
CA ALA A 175 -17.27 -13.67 -12.30
C ALA A 175 -16.44 -12.54 -12.92
N ALA A 176 -15.35 -12.13 -12.27
CA ALA A 176 -14.40 -11.14 -12.78
C ALA A 176 -13.72 -11.62 -14.06
N ASP A 177 -13.24 -12.88 -14.08
CA ASP A 177 -12.63 -13.50 -15.26
C ASP A 177 -13.63 -13.52 -16.40
N ALA A 178 -14.88 -13.91 -16.15
CA ALA A 178 -15.90 -14.00 -17.19
C ALA A 178 -16.22 -12.65 -17.86
N VAL A 179 -16.12 -11.53 -17.13
CA VAL A 179 -16.34 -10.16 -17.66
C VAL A 179 -15.06 -9.44 -18.09
N GLY A 180 -13.90 -10.11 -18.00
CA GLY A 180 -12.64 -9.61 -18.52
C GLY A 180 -11.96 -8.59 -17.60
N ILE A 181 -12.18 -8.68 -16.29
CA ILE A 181 -11.53 -7.81 -15.30
C ILE A 181 -10.46 -8.63 -14.56
N PRO A 182 -9.16 -8.33 -14.72
CA PRO A 182 -8.11 -8.92 -13.89
C PRO A 182 -8.35 -8.65 -12.41
N LEU A 183 -8.53 -9.71 -11.62
CA LEU A 183 -8.77 -9.64 -10.18
C LEU A 183 -7.94 -10.70 -9.45
N CYS A 184 -7.35 -10.34 -8.31
CA CYS A 184 -6.92 -11.31 -7.32
C CYS A 184 -7.49 -10.97 -5.94
N ALA A 185 -8.03 -11.98 -5.27
CA ALA A 185 -8.45 -11.93 -3.88
C ALA A 185 -7.48 -12.76 -3.02
N SER A 186 -7.15 -12.22 -1.86
CA SER A 186 -6.24 -12.83 -0.90
C SER A 186 -6.94 -12.98 0.45
N ALA A 187 -6.73 -14.12 1.10
CA ALA A 187 -7.18 -14.41 2.46
C ALA A 187 -6.00 -14.86 3.30
N ALA A 188 -5.83 -14.29 4.50
CA ALA A 188 -4.77 -14.65 5.43
C ALA A 188 -5.33 -14.94 6.82
N VAL A 189 -4.87 -16.03 7.42
CA VAL A 189 -5.08 -16.32 8.85
C VAL A 189 -3.80 -15.98 9.58
N ILE A 190 -3.88 -15.08 10.56
CA ILE A 190 -2.71 -14.65 11.34
C ILE A 190 -2.93 -14.89 12.83
N ASP A 191 -1.85 -15.22 13.54
CA ASP A 191 -1.81 -15.18 14.99
C ASP A 191 -1.49 -13.74 15.42
N PRO A 192 -2.46 -12.97 15.95
CA PRO A 192 -2.21 -11.58 16.33
C PRO A 192 -1.26 -11.45 17.54
N THR A 193 -1.03 -12.52 18.30
CA THR A 193 -0.12 -12.51 19.46
C THR A 193 1.34 -12.54 19.00
N THR A 194 1.63 -13.34 17.98
CA THR A 194 3.00 -13.51 17.46
C THR A 194 3.26 -12.72 16.19
N GLY A 195 2.20 -12.22 15.55
CA GLY A 195 2.21 -11.71 14.19
C GLY A 195 2.28 -12.82 13.13
N GLU A 196 2.45 -14.09 13.50
CA GLU A 196 2.75 -15.16 12.55
C GLU A 196 1.62 -15.40 11.53
N LEU A 197 1.98 -15.44 10.25
CA LEU A 197 1.10 -15.87 9.18
C LEU A 197 0.91 -17.39 9.25
N LEU A 198 -0.28 -17.84 9.65
CA LEU A 198 -0.62 -19.26 9.82
C LEU A 198 -1.04 -19.91 8.50
N GLN A 199 -1.78 -19.17 7.66
CA GLN A 199 -2.29 -19.66 6.38
C GLN A 199 -2.54 -18.48 5.44
N GLU A 200 -2.28 -18.68 4.15
CA GLU A 200 -2.59 -17.70 3.11
C GLU A 200 -3.12 -18.42 1.87
N GLU A 201 -4.18 -17.88 1.26
CA GLU A 201 -4.81 -18.39 0.05
C GLU A 201 -5.08 -17.28 -0.96
N PHE A 202 -4.91 -17.61 -2.25
CA PHE A 202 -5.10 -16.67 -3.37
C PHE A 202 -6.15 -17.20 -4.35
N PHE A 203 -6.97 -16.29 -4.86
CA PHE A 203 -8.05 -16.58 -5.80
C PHE A 203 -8.01 -15.53 -6.90
N HIS A 204 -7.61 -15.92 -8.10
CA HIS A 204 -7.33 -14.98 -9.18
C HIS A 204 -8.08 -15.33 -10.46
N THR A 205 -8.21 -14.34 -11.33
CA THR A 205 -8.69 -14.53 -12.70
C THR A 205 -7.64 -15.22 -13.57
N GLY A 206 -8.08 -15.78 -14.69
CA GLY A 206 -7.22 -16.25 -15.76
C GLY A 206 -6.12 -17.24 -15.38
N ALA A 207 -5.22 -17.45 -16.33
CA ALA A 207 -3.96 -18.13 -16.09
C ALA A 207 -2.92 -17.08 -15.66
N ALA A 208 -1.87 -17.53 -14.97
CA ALA A 208 -0.66 -16.75 -14.80
C ALA A 208 -0.22 -16.22 -16.17
N GLY A 209 -0.08 -14.90 -16.28
CA GLY A 209 0.54 -14.26 -17.42
C GLY A 209 1.97 -14.76 -17.61
N PRO A 210 2.61 -14.51 -18.77
CA PRO A 210 4.07 -14.58 -18.80
C PRO A 210 4.53 -13.66 -17.67
N ALA A 211 5.28 -14.20 -16.70
CA ALA A 211 5.86 -13.38 -15.65
C ALA A 211 6.57 -12.23 -16.37
N GLU A 212 6.03 -11.01 -16.28
CA GLU A 212 6.84 -9.86 -16.59
C GLU A 212 7.99 -9.98 -15.61
N SER A 213 9.20 -10.17 -16.16
CA SER A 213 10.39 -10.27 -15.32
C SER A 213 10.32 -9.04 -14.43
N PRO A 214 10.22 -9.17 -13.09
CA PRO A 214 10.09 -8.01 -12.23
C PRO A 214 11.18 -7.05 -12.66
N GLN A 215 10.80 -5.80 -12.96
CA GLN A 215 11.76 -4.78 -13.36
C GLN A 215 12.83 -4.74 -12.25
N GLY A 216 14.01 -5.35 -12.48
CA GLY A 216 15.03 -5.63 -11.44
C GLY A 216 15.49 -7.10 -11.27
N ALA A 217 14.96 -8.07 -12.03
CA ALA A 217 15.27 -9.50 -11.89
C ALA A 217 16.74 -9.92 -12.16
N ASP A 218 17.62 -8.99 -12.54
CA ASP A 218 19.05 -9.27 -12.75
C ASP A 218 19.83 -9.47 -11.43
N GLY A 219 19.14 -9.49 -10.28
CA GLY A 219 19.78 -9.65 -8.97
C GLY A 219 20.67 -8.47 -8.63
N ALA A 220 20.38 -7.30 -9.19
CA ALA A 220 21.03 -6.06 -8.81
C ALA A 220 20.82 -5.84 -7.33
N ALA A 221 21.85 -5.39 -6.63
CA ALA A 221 21.68 -4.89 -5.29
C ALA A 221 21.24 -3.43 -5.40
N ILE A 222 20.28 -3.02 -4.57
CA ILE A 222 19.88 -1.62 -4.44
C ILE A 222 20.05 -1.16 -3.00
N LEU A 223 20.28 0.13 -2.85
CA LEU A 223 20.32 0.79 -1.56
C LEU A 223 18.94 1.38 -1.24
N THR A 224 18.37 0.97 -0.10
CA THR A 224 17.10 1.49 0.42
C THR A 224 17.29 2.12 1.79
N THR A 225 16.44 3.09 2.12
CA THR A 225 16.57 3.87 3.35
C THR A 225 15.23 4.11 4.04
N SER A 226 15.25 4.24 5.37
CA SER A 226 14.12 4.77 6.12
C SER A 226 14.55 5.73 7.21
N ILE A 227 13.59 6.53 7.65
CA ILE A 227 13.68 7.45 8.75
C ILE A 227 12.42 7.33 9.59
N SER A 228 12.59 7.09 10.89
CA SER A 228 11.48 6.97 11.84
C SER A 228 11.58 8.02 12.95
N PHE A 229 10.47 8.73 13.19
CA PHE A 229 10.32 9.83 14.15
C PHE A 229 9.03 9.67 14.96
N VAL A 230 9.04 8.80 15.97
CA VAL A 230 7.92 8.61 16.90
C VAL A 230 8.39 8.79 18.35
N ASP A 231 7.48 9.15 19.27
CA ASP A 231 7.80 9.39 20.69
C ASP A 231 8.44 8.16 21.40
N THR A 232 8.32 6.98 20.79
CA THR A 232 9.02 5.73 21.15
C THR A 232 9.83 5.24 19.95
N VAL A 233 10.97 5.87 19.68
CA VAL A 233 11.75 5.55 18.46
C VAL A 233 12.32 4.13 18.53
N SER A 234 11.79 3.28 17.67
CA SER A 234 12.42 2.04 17.22
C SER A 234 12.95 2.21 15.81
N CYS A 235 14.10 1.62 15.51
CA CYS A 235 14.57 1.53 14.13
C CYS A 235 13.62 0.68 13.30
N ASP A 236 13.36 1.12 12.07
CA ASP A 236 12.63 0.28 11.15
C ASP A 236 13.44 -0.98 10.83
N VAL A 237 12.71 -2.05 10.59
CA VAL A 237 13.22 -3.30 10.07
C VAL A 237 12.84 -3.34 8.59
N PHE A 238 13.76 -3.76 7.73
CA PHE A 238 13.40 -4.00 6.35
C PHE A 238 12.68 -5.33 6.26
N ASP A 239 11.45 -5.32 5.77
CA ASP A 239 10.66 -6.51 5.46
C ASP A 239 11.01 -6.97 4.03
N PRO A 240 11.73 -8.10 3.88
CA PRO A 240 12.16 -8.60 2.58
C PRO A 240 10.99 -9.13 1.73
N ASP A 241 9.88 -9.52 2.36
CA ASP A 241 8.72 -10.10 1.66
C ASP A 241 7.88 -9.00 1.00
N LEU A 242 7.73 -7.85 1.68
CA LEU A 242 7.08 -6.67 1.12
C LEU A 242 8.02 -5.69 0.42
N PHE A 243 9.32 -5.88 0.59
CA PHE A 243 10.34 -4.94 0.13
C PHE A 243 10.14 -3.50 0.67
N THR A 244 9.74 -3.38 1.95
CA THR A 244 9.45 -2.10 2.59
C THR A 244 10.05 -2.01 3.99
N TRP A 245 10.15 -0.80 4.54
CA TRP A 245 10.60 -0.58 5.92
C TRP A 245 9.40 -0.58 6.87
N VAL A 246 9.57 -1.21 8.03
CA VAL A 246 8.48 -1.47 8.99
C VAL A 246 8.93 -1.09 10.40
N THR A 247 8.11 -0.33 11.12
CA THR A 247 8.46 0.16 12.46
C THR A 247 8.37 -0.96 13.50
N ASN A 248 9.48 -1.26 14.19
CA ASN A 248 9.52 -2.30 15.21
C ASN A 248 9.20 -1.76 16.62
N TYR A 249 7.94 -1.71 17.00
CA TYR A 249 7.45 -1.16 18.27
C TYR A 249 8.00 -1.78 19.58
N THR A 250 8.88 -2.79 19.53
CA THR A 250 9.42 -3.49 20.72
C THR A 250 10.71 -2.91 21.30
N ALA A 251 11.32 -1.89 20.67
CA ALA A 251 12.58 -1.30 21.15
C ALA A 251 12.37 -0.35 22.35
N GLU A 252 13.37 -0.26 23.24
CA GLU A 252 13.40 0.75 24.31
C GLU A 252 13.45 2.16 23.69
N PRO A 253 12.69 3.14 24.23
CA PRO A 253 12.67 4.48 23.68
C PRO A 253 14.04 5.14 23.73
N LEU A 254 14.50 5.66 22.59
CA LEU A 254 15.73 6.43 22.51
C LEU A 254 15.58 7.74 23.31
N VAL A 255 16.59 8.05 24.12
CA VAL A 255 16.66 9.30 24.89
C VAL A 255 17.81 10.13 24.33
N ALA A 256 17.47 11.27 23.73
CA ALA A 256 18.49 12.19 23.27
C ALA A 256 19.29 12.76 24.46
N THR A 257 20.60 12.87 24.29
CA THR A 257 21.50 13.23 25.40
C THR A 257 21.66 14.75 25.58
N ASN A 258 21.34 15.52 24.53
CA ASN A 258 21.40 16.97 24.51
C ASN A 258 19.98 17.57 24.42
N THR A 259 19.82 18.82 24.82
CA THR A 259 18.51 19.52 24.82
C THR A 259 18.61 20.93 24.24
N THR A 260 19.73 21.26 23.61
CA THR A 260 19.96 22.61 23.08
C THR A 260 19.24 22.78 21.76
N LYS A 261 17.98 23.24 21.82
CA LYS A 261 17.19 23.54 20.62
C LYS A 261 17.73 24.78 19.88
N PRO A 262 17.74 24.78 18.53
CA PRO A 262 18.04 25.98 17.77
C PRO A 262 17.00 27.09 18.01
N PRO A 263 17.32 28.36 17.72
CA PRO A 263 16.35 29.44 17.80
C PRO A 263 15.12 29.17 16.92
N ALA A 264 13.92 29.22 17.50
CA ALA A 264 12.66 28.93 16.79
C ALA A 264 12.46 29.76 15.52
N SER A 265 13.00 30.98 15.46
CA SER A 265 12.94 31.82 14.26
C SER A 265 13.75 31.28 13.08
N LEU A 266 14.86 30.56 13.36
CA LEU A 266 15.65 29.91 12.31
C LEU A 266 14.97 28.63 11.83
N VAL A 267 14.45 27.84 12.78
CA VAL A 267 13.70 26.60 12.49
C VAL A 267 12.47 26.92 11.64
N GLY A 268 11.66 27.91 12.04
CA GLY A 268 10.46 28.32 11.29
C GLY A 268 10.76 28.78 9.86
N ALA A 269 11.86 29.50 9.63
CA ALA A 269 12.24 29.92 8.27
C ALA A 269 12.60 28.73 7.37
N VAL A 270 13.25 27.70 7.92
CA VAL A 270 13.55 26.47 7.20
C VAL A 270 12.30 25.62 6.99
N MET A 271 11.40 25.55 7.97
CA MET A 271 10.11 24.86 7.82
C MET A 271 9.27 25.48 6.68
N ASP A 272 9.17 26.81 6.62
CA ASP A 272 8.47 27.51 5.54
C ASP A 272 9.04 27.13 4.16
N GLN A 273 10.36 26.93 4.08
CA GLN A 273 11.03 26.49 2.86
C GLN A 273 10.73 25.03 2.54
N ILE A 274 10.82 24.11 3.51
CA ILE A 274 10.46 22.69 3.33
C ILE A 274 9.03 22.58 2.81
N CYS A 275 8.08 23.32 3.40
CA CYS A 275 6.67 23.24 3.02
C CYS A 275 6.35 23.89 1.67
N SER A 276 7.16 24.84 1.18
CA SER A 276 6.89 25.58 -0.07
C SER A 276 7.66 25.07 -1.28
N ASP A 277 8.88 24.56 -1.08
CA ASP A 277 9.74 24.02 -2.13
C ASP A 277 10.60 22.86 -1.57
N PRO A 278 10.00 21.67 -1.41
CA PRO A 278 10.70 20.53 -0.83
C PRO A 278 11.91 20.08 -1.64
N VAL A 279 11.94 20.31 -2.97
CA VAL A 279 13.08 19.93 -3.82
C VAL A 279 14.30 20.79 -3.50
N THR A 280 14.15 22.12 -3.54
CA THR A 280 15.27 23.01 -3.17
C THR A 280 15.66 22.84 -1.69
N ALA A 281 14.68 22.58 -0.82
CA ALA A 281 14.93 22.29 0.59
C ALA A 281 15.76 21.01 0.78
N GLY A 282 15.51 19.96 0.00
CA GLY A 282 16.27 18.70 0.06
C GLY A 282 17.76 18.87 -0.28
N ASP A 283 18.09 19.64 -1.33
CA ASP A 283 19.48 19.91 -1.68
C ASP A 283 20.21 20.74 -0.60
N GLN A 284 19.49 21.65 0.06
CA GLN A 284 20.05 22.45 1.16
C GLN A 284 20.18 21.67 2.46
N LEU A 285 19.21 20.80 2.77
CA LEU A 285 19.29 19.83 3.85
C LEU A 285 20.53 18.94 3.68
N LEU A 286 20.75 18.41 2.48
CA LEU A 286 21.94 17.62 2.15
C LEU A 286 23.23 18.40 2.48
N ALA A 287 23.37 19.61 1.95
CA ALA A 287 24.54 20.45 2.16
C ALA A 287 24.76 20.79 3.65
N ALA A 288 23.68 21.13 4.36
CA ALA A 288 23.72 21.45 5.78
C ALA A 288 24.19 20.27 6.63
N VAL A 289 23.64 19.08 6.41
CA VAL A 289 24.01 17.86 7.15
C VAL A 289 25.45 17.42 6.83
N GLN A 290 25.92 17.59 5.59
CA GLN A 290 27.32 17.35 5.23
C GLN A 290 28.28 18.33 5.92
N ALA A 291 27.89 19.61 6.03
CA ALA A 291 28.69 20.62 6.73
C ALA A 291 28.70 20.41 8.26
N GLY A 292 27.63 19.85 8.81
CA GLY A 292 27.48 19.60 10.25
C GLY A 292 27.23 20.87 11.07
N GLY A 293 27.43 20.77 12.38
CA GLY A 293 27.34 21.92 13.29
C GLY A 293 25.92 22.50 13.44
N GLN A 294 25.84 23.81 13.67
CA GLN A 294 24.57 24.48 13.97
C GLN A 294 23.62 24.54 12.77
N GLU A 295 24.15 24.57 11.54
CA GLU A 295 23.31 24.58 10.34
C GLU A 295 22.60 23.24 10.17
N ALA A 296 23.31 22.12 10.29
CA ALA A 296 22.71 20.78 10.31
C ALA A 296 21.63 20.65 11.40
N GLN A 297 21.89 21.16 12.61
CA GLN A 297 20.93 21.15 13.72
C GLN A 297 19.63 21.89 13.39
N VAL A 298 19.70 23.08 12.78
CA VAL A 298 18.50 23.84 12.37
C VAL A 298 17.71 23.08 11.32
N TRP A 299 18.39 22.55 10.29
CA TRP A 299 17.73 21.81 9.21
C TRP A 299 17.08 20.52 9.68
N VAL A 300 17.76 19.76 10.53
CA VAL A 300 17.23 18.51 11.08
C VAL A 300 16.06 18.78 12.04
N ASP A 301 16.16 19.78 12.93
CA ASP A 301 15.04 20.14 13.80
C ASP A 301 13.82 20.61 12.98
N ALA A 302 14.05 21.41 11.92
CA ALA A 302 12.98 21.85 11.03
C ALA A 302 12.34 20.68 10.27
N LEU A 303 13.12 19.77 9.70
CA LEU A 303 12.61 18.59 9.00
C LEU A 303 11.73 17.72 9.89
N LEU A 304 12.18 17.47 11.13
CA LEU A 304 11.50 16.58 12.08
C LEU A 304 10.28 17.22 12.75
N THR A 305 10.14 18.55 12.69
CA THR A 305 9.02 19.27 13.32
C THR A 305 8.10 19.97 12.32
N ALA A 306 8.42 19.93 11.02
CA ALA A 306 7.63 20.53 9.96
C ALA A 306 6.22 19.92 9.89
N ASP A 307 5.21 20.77 10.11
CA ASP A 307 3.79 20.44 9.93
C ASP A 307 3.24 21.25 8.75
N CYS A 308 3.35 20.66 7.55
CA CYS A 308 2.98 21.31 6.30
C CYS A 308 1.50 21.06 5.97
N LEU A 309 0.60 21.90 6.46
CA LEU A 309 -0.86 21.72 6.32
C LEU A 309 -1.35 21.59 4.87
N GLU A 310 -0.75 22.31 3.93
CA GLU A 310 -1.17 22.27 2.51
C GLU A 310 -0.58 21.08 1.75
N ASN A 311 0.58 20.59 2.18
CA ASN A 311 1.24 19.43 1.58
C ASN A 311 1.99 18.62 2.64
N PRO A 312 1.30 17.71 3.35
CA PRO A 312 1.87 16.94 4.44
C PRO A 312 3.07 16.05 4.06
N SER A 313 3.24 15.72 2.77
CA SER A 313 4.39 14.93 2.32
C SER A 313 5.68 15.73 2.19
N SER A 314 5.63 17.07 2.21
CA SER A 314 6.79 17.93 1.90
C SER A 314 8.06 17.61 2.71
N PRO A 315 7.99 17.30 4.02
CA PRO A 315 9.18 16.88 4.77
C PRO A 315 9.79 15.58 4.23
N ASN A 316 8.95 14.59 3.91
CA ASN A 316 9.41 13.35 3.29
C ASN A 316 10.00 13.60 1.89
N ASP A 317 9.37 14.47 1.09
CA ASP A 317 9.86 14.81 -0.25
C ASP A 317 11.23 15.50 -0.20
N ALA A 318 11.46 16.39 0.78
CA ALA A 318 12.75 17.04 1.00
C ALA A 318 13.83 16.04 1.44
N TYR A 319 13.47 15.12 2.35
CA TYR A 319 14.36 14.03 2.75
C TYR A 319 14.72 13.13 1.56
N GLN A 320 13.72 12.67 0.79
CA GLN A 320 13.95 11.82 -0.38
C GLN A 320 14.78 12.52 -1.45
N GLN A 321 14.58 13.83 -1.65
CA GLN A 321 15.44 14.60 -2.55
C GLN A 321 16.91 14.60 -2.10
N ALA A 322 17.19 14.75 -0.80
CA ALA A 322 18.56 14.67 -0.29
C ALA A 322 19.19 13.29 -0.54
N ILE A 323 18.41 12.21 -0.37
CA ILE A 323 18.85 10.83 -0.66
C ILE A 323 19.10 10.63 -2.15
N ASN A 324 18.17 11.06 -3.01
CA ASN A 324 18.31 10.94 -4.46
C ASN A 324 19.50 11.73 -5.01
N THR A 325 19.84 12.87 -4.40
CA THR A 325 21.06 13.61 -4.77
C THR A 325 22.33 12.87 -4.33
N LEU A 326 22.31 12.13 -3.21
CA LEU A 326 23.42 11.30 -2.76
C LEU A 326 23.58 9.99 -3.54
N ASN A 327 22.46 9.43 -3.98
CA ASN A 327 22.37 8.12 -4.61
C ASN A 327 21.29 8.12 -5.72
N PRO A 328 21.57 8.75 -6.88
CA PRO A 328 20.57 8.98 -7.92
C PRO A 328 20.10 7.70 -8.62
N GLU A 329 20.87 6.62 -8.56
CA GLU A 329 20.60 5.36 -9.27
C GLU A 329 20.29 4.19 -8.32
N GLY A 330 20.25 4.41 -7.00
CA GLY A 330 20.11 3.32 -6.04
C GLY A 330 21.35 2.43 -5.91
N ASP A 331 22.52 2.89 -6.39
CA ASP A 331 23.76 2.12 -6.47
C ASP A 331 24.31 1.81 -5.06
N PRO A 332 24.48 0.51 -4.69
CA PRO A 332 25.09 0.11 -3.44
C PRO A 332 26.52 0.64 -3.22
N THR A 333 27.22 1.04 -4.29
CA THR A 333 28.55 1.63 -4.16
C THR A 333 28.54 3.00 -3.48
N ASP A 334 27.39 3.69 -3.45
CA ASP A 334 27.17 4.95 -2.74
C ASP A 334 26.87 4.75 -1.24
N LEU A 335 26.77 3.50 -0.77
CA LEU A 335 26.53 3.15 0.64
C LEU A 335 27.43 3.94 1.63
N PRO A 336 28.75 4.11 1.41
CA PRO A 336 29.59 4.88 2.33
C PRO A 336 29.19 6.36 2.42
N ALA A 337 28.74 6.98 1.33
CA ALA A 337 28.33 8.38 1.30
C ALA A 337 27.00 8.56 2.04
N VAL A 338 26.02 7.69 1.77
CA VAL A 338 24.72 7.70 2.47
C VAL A 338 24.89 7.40 3.95
N ALA A 339 25.69 6.38 4.31
CA ALA A 339 26.00 6.06 5.70
C ALA A 339 26.66 7.24 6.45
N SER A 340 27.58 7.96 5.81
CA SER A 340 28.19 9.15 6.40
C SER A 340 27.17 10.27 6.62
N TRP A 341 26.22 10.45 5.70
CA TRP A 341 25.16 11.43 5.83
C TRP A 341 24.18 11.06 6.95
N PHE A 342 23.81 9.79 7.08
CA PHE A 342 22.95 9.27 8.16
C PHE A 342 23.60 9.49 9.53
N SER A 343 24.89 9.18 9.65
CA SER A 343 25.65 9.44 10.88
C SER A 343 25.64 10.92 11.27
N ASN A 344 25.79 11.84 10.31
CA ASN A 344 25.73 13.28 10.58
C ASN A 344 24.31 13.74 10.96
N MET A 345 23.29 13.17 10.31
CA MET A 345 21.90 13.47 10.60
C MET A 345 21.51 13.02 12.01
N ALA A 346 21.88 11.80 12.41
CA ALA A 346 21.67 11.28 13.77
C ALA A 346 22.40 12.13 14.83
N ALA A 347 23.64 12.56 14.54
CA ALA A 347 24.39 13.45 15.43
C ALA A 347 23.74 14.84 15.57
N ALA A 348 23.21 15.40 14.48
CA ALA A 348 22.49 16.67 14.51
C ALA A 348 21.17 16.54 15.30
N ALA A 349 20.43 15.45 15.11
CA ALA A 349 19.20 15.14 15.84
C ALA A 349 19.46 15.00 17.36
N ASP A 350 20.51 14.25 17.75
CA ASP A 350 20.91 14.12 19.16
C ASP A 350 21.26 15.48 19.76
N ALA A 351 22.00 16.31 19.02
CA ALA A 351 22.39 17.65 19.48
C ALA A 351 21.18 18.57 19.76
N VAL A 352 20.08 18.42 19.01
CA VAL A 352 18.84 19.18 19.22
C VAL A 352 17.84 18.47 20.14
N GLY A 353 18.21 17.32 20.72
CA GLY A 353 17.36 16.60 21.66
C GLY A 353 16.17 15.89 21.01
N THR A 354 16.24 15.59 19.72
CA THR A 354 15.17 14.88 19.00
C THR A 354 15.65 13.46 18.72
N PRO A 355 15.05 12.43 19.34
CA PRO A 355 15.43 11.06 19.04
C PRO A 355 15.05 10.71 17.60
N VAL A 356 15.95 10.03 16.89
CA VAL A 356 15.73 9.50 15.55
C VAL A 356 16.38 8.14 15.46
N CYS A 357 15.80 7.28 14.62
CA CYS A 357 16.52 6.17 14.04
C CYS A 357 16.41 6.23 12.52
N LEU A 358 17.57 6.09 11.89
CA LEU A 358 17.75 6.07 10.46
C LEU A 358 18.30 4.70 10.09
N SER A 359 17.65 4.02 9.16
CA SER A 359 18.05 2.68 8.74
C SER A 359 18.43 2.67 7.27
N LEU A 360 19.52 1.97 6.98
CA LEU A 360 20.11 1.88 5.66
C LEU A 360 20.34 0.40 5.34
N ALA A 361 19.84 -0.08 4.22
CA ALA A 361 20.03 -1.46 3.80
C ALA A 361 20.43 -1.55 2.34
N VAL A 362 21.39 -2.44 2.05
CA VAL A 362 21.64 -2.94 0.70
C VAL A 362 20.85 -4.23 0.56
N VAL A 363 19.95 -4.28 -0.41
CA VAL A 363 19.03 -5.40 -0.62
C VAL A 363 19.24 -5.95 -2.02
N ASN A 364 19.31 -7.27 -2.14
CA ASN A 364 19.26 -7.92 -3.43
C ASN A 364 17.84 -7.82 -4.00
N GLU A 365 17.68 -7.14 -5.13
CA GLU A 365 16.37 -6.90 -5.74
C GLU A 365 15.62 -8.15 -6.15
N GLY A 366 16.36 -9.19 -6.55
CA GLY A 366 15.77 -10.43 -7.04
C GLY A 366 15.32 -11.37 -5.92
N THR A 367 15.94 -11.29 -4.74
CA THR A 367 15.65 -12.21 -3.62
C THR A 367 15.04 -11.53 -2.40
N GLY A 368 15.09 -10.20 -2.31
CA GLY A 368 14.76 -9.47 -1.09
C GLY A 368 15.79 -9.62 0.03
N GLU A 369 16.87 -10.39 -0.19
CA GLU A 369 17.89 -10.64 0.83
C GLU A 369 18.62 -9.35 1.20
N VAL A 370 18.60 -9.00 2.49
CA VAL A 370 19.38 -7.90 3.04
C VAL A 370 20.85 -8.30 3.07
N LEU A 371 21.62 -7.77 2.13
CA LEU A 371 23.06 -8.03 2.00
C LEU A 371 23.87 -7.27 3.05
N GLU A 372 23.43 -6.07 3.40
CA GLU A 372 24.03 -5.24 4.45
C GLU A 372 22.96 -4.37 5.09
N LYS A 373 22.98 -4.22 6.43
CA LYS A 373 22.13 -3.28 7.17
C LYS A 373 22.98 -2.44 8.12
N ARG A 374 22.70 -1.15 8.20
CA ARG A 374 23.25 -0.21 9.18
C ARG A 374 22.12 0.61 9.78
N ASP A 375 22.11 0.69 11.10
CA ASP A 375 21.18 1.52 11.85
C ASP A 375 21.97 2.66 12.49
N PHE A 376 21.43 3.87 12.46
CA PHE A 376 22.03 5.08 13.02
C PHE A 376 20.98 5.74 13.92
N PHE A 377 21.30 5.91 15.19
CA PHE A 377 20.36 6.46 16.16
C PHE A 377 20.98 7.54 17.02
N THR A 378 20.14 8.42 17.56
CA THR A 378 20.59 9.41 18.55
C THR A 378 21.19 8.74 19.78
N GLY A 379 22.27 9.33 20.29
CA GLY A 379 22.98 8.79 21.44
C GLY A 379 24.00 7.70 21.10
N ASP A 380 24.07 7.24 19.85
CA ASP A 380 25.16 6.39 19.35
C ASP A 380 26.42 7.23 19.12
N THR A 381 27.01 7.74 20.21
CA THR A 381 28.33 8.35 20.11
C THR A 381 29.32 7.24 19.81
N ALA A 382 29.81 7.19 18.57
CA ALA A 382 30.87 6.29 18.13
C ALA A 382 31.93 6.11 19.23
N ALA A 383 32.10 4.86 19.69
CA ALA A 383 33.19 4.47 20.56
C ALA A 383 34.53 4.48 19.83
#